data_AF-A0AAV5GW60-F1
#
_entry.id   AF-A0AAV5GW60-F1
#
_cell.length_a   1.000
_cell.length_b   1.000
_cell.length_c   1.000
_cell.angle_alpha   90.00
_cell.angle_beta   90.00
_cell.angle_gamma   90.00
#
_symmetry.space_group_name_H-M   'P 1'
#
loop_
_entity.id
_entity.type
_entity.pdbx_description
1 polymer ?
#
loop_
_entity_poly.entity_id
_entity_poly.type
_entity_poly.pdbx_seq_one_letter_code
_entity_poly.pdbx_strand_id
1 'polypeptide(L)'
;MSTATNAPAPPNDALVIRQLDAHTTIFSQPFSRGPVPFGGRSTAIKLRNGDVWLAASHPLDPATLKTITDLGDVKHIVVFDSEHKMFTKQYTDAFPSARLYFPPKAAAQWRKQGLITPEVEQRLFTYGTQGSVGNRPDPFEESTGGEIKSADFTHAHVNEVRGVLERRLSDLWRENPADCLGTLLNRAQDIAFFHVPTKTVIEADLLMNLPPSEQYSKTSARSTLPWLSHAARPGTKTHQRFVYHLAATNKAEMRAAARQVAGWDFDRIIPCHGDVIETGGKKAWTDTYAWFLEGN
;
A
#
# COMPACT_ATOMS: atom_id res chain seq x y z
N MET A 1 20.67 -0.28 14.12
CA MET A 1 19.58 -0.10 15.09
C MET A 1 18.84 -1.43 15.19
N SER A 2 18.75 -1.96 16.41
CA SER A 2 18.20 -3.29 16.72
C SER A 2 16.76 -3.42 16.22
N THR A 3 16.49 -4.38 15.34
CA THR A 3 15.14 -4.76 14.92
C THR A 3 14.50 -5.54 16.06
N ALA A 4 13.89 -4.84 17.01
CA ALA A 4 13.10 -5.47 18.06
C ALA A 4 11.83 -6.08 17.44
N THR A 5 11.80 -7.41 17.43
CA THR A 5 10.83 -8.30 16.80
C THR A 5 9.63 -8.67 17.69
N ASN A 6 9.32 -7.91 18.75
CA ASN A 6 8.32 -8.36 19.71
C ASN A 6 7.05 -7.52 19.57
N ALA A 7 6.05 -8.10 18.90
CA ALA A 7 4.68 -7.67 19.04
C ALA A 7 4.19 -7.95 20.49
N PRO A 8 3.25 -7.14 21.00
CA PRO A 8 2.85 -5.85 20.45
C PRO A 8 3.92 -4.76 20.71
N ALA A 9 4.01 -3.80 19.79
CA ALA A 9 4.76 -2.56 20.01
C ALA A 9 4.20 -1.81 21.24
N PRO A 10 4.95 -0.86 21.84
CA PRO A 10 4.41 -0.04 22.93
C PRO A 10 3.13 0.72 22.52
N PRO A 11 2.24 1.06 23.47
CA PRO A 11 1.06 1.87 23.21
C PRO A 11 1.38 3.18 22.48
N ASN A 12 0.52 3.57 21.53
CA ASN A 12 0.66 4.82 20.78
C ASN A 12 -0.50 5.78 21.07
N ASP A 13 -0.25 6.83 21.86
CA ASP A 13 -1.27 7.85 22.20
C ASP A 13 -1.76 8.64 20.97
N ALA A 14 -0.96 8.69 19.90
CA ALA A 14 -1.32 9.35 18.65
C ALA A 14 -2.11 8.45 17.68
N LEU A 15 -2.34 7.18 18.01
CA LEU A 15 -3.12 6.26 17.18
C LEU A 15 -4.59 6.72 17.10
N VAL A 16 -5.12 6.76 15.89
CA VAL A 16 -6.53 7.04 15.59
C VAL A 16 -7.12 5.78 14.97
N ILE A 17 -8.02 5.14 15.71
CA ILE A 17 -8.80 3.99 15.22
C ILE A 17 -10.16 4.53 14.80
N ARG A 18 -10.53 4.35 13.53
CA ARG A 18 -11.82 4.78 13.00
C ARG A 18 -12.50 3.63 12.27
N GLN A 19 -13.72 3.32 12.68
CA GLN A 19 -14.60 2.44 11.93
C GLN A 19 -15.32 3.26 10.86
N LEU A 20 -15.10 2.93 9.58
CA LEU A 20 -15.69 3.65 8.44
C LEU A 20 -17.11 3.19 8.16
N ASP A 21 -17.36 1.90 8.40
CA ASP A 21 -18.62 1.20 8.21
C ASP A 21 -18.60 -0.13 8.99
N ALA A 22 -19.64 -0.96 8.83
CA ALA A 22 -19.77 -2.24 9.53
C ALA A 22 -18.63 -3.24 9.24
N HIS A 23 -17.89 -3.05 8.15
CA HIS A 23 -16.84 -3.96 7.68
C HIS A 23 -15.43 -3.38 7.86
N THR A 24 -15.26 -2.08 7.67
CA THR A 24 -13.96 -1.46 7.45
C THR A 24 -13.50 -0.64 8.65
N THR A 25 -12.34 -0.99 9.19
CA THR A 25 -11.66 -0.24 10.27
C THR A 25 -10.28 0.18 9.81
N ILE A 26 -9.94 1.44 10.06
CA ILE A 26 -8.62 2.00 9.75
C ILE A 26 -7.87 2.41 11.02
N PHE A 27 -6.56 2.32 10.93
CA PHE A 27 -5.61 2.60 12.01
C PHE A 27 -4.62 3.64 11.50
N SER A 28 -4.81 4.89 11.91
CA SER A 28 -4.10 6.05 11.40
C SER A 28 -3.12 6.56 12.45
N GLN A 29 -1.88 6.85 12.05
CA GLN A 29 -0.87 7.42 12.95
C GLN A 29 0.05 8.43 12.25
N PRO A 30 0.72 9.31 12.99
CA PRO A 30 1.73 10.20 12.44
C PRO A 30 2.89 9.40 11.80
N PHE A 31 3.30 9.81 10.60
CA PHE A 31 4.50 9.28 9.93
C PHE A 31 5.05 10.33 8.96
N SER A 32 6.33 10.68 9.14
CA SER A 32 6.99 11.71 8.32
C SER A 32 8.17 11.11 7.56
N ARG A 33 8.40 11.59 6.34
CA ARG A 33 9.67 11.40 5.63
C ARG A 33 10.37 12.75 5.56
N GLY A 34 11.39 12.93 6.40
CA GLY A 34 12.02 14.24 6.60
C GLY A 34 11.01 15.29 7.08
N PRO A 35 10.96 16.48 6.48
CA PRO A 35 10.05 17.56 6.91
C PRO A 35 8.59 17.38 6.45
N VAL A 36 8.30 16.39 5.61
CA VAL A 36 6.98 16.19 5.02
C VAL A 36 6.19 15.14 5.81
N PRO A 37 5.04 15.50 6.41
CA PRO A 37 4.14 14.54 7.04
C PRO A 37 3.34 13.82 5.95
N PHE A 38 3.51 12.51 5.86
CA PHE A 38 2.75 11.64 4.95
C PHE A 38 1.59 10.95 5.66
N GLY A 39 1.76 10.67 6.97
CA GLY A 39 0.87 9.82 7.75
C GLY A 39 1.06 8.34 7.41
N GLY A 40 0.72 7.44 8.32
CA GLY A 40 0.72 6.00 8.07
C GLY A 40 -0.63 5.40 8.39
N ARG A 41 -1.07 4.39 7.62
CA ARG A 41 -2.36 3.74 7.83
C ARG A 41 -2.30 2.23 7.63
N SER A 42 -2.97 1.49 8.50
CA SER A 42 -3.40 0.10 8.21
C SER A 42 -4.90 0.02 8.07
N THR A 43 -5.37 -1.00 7.36
CA THR A 43 -6.79 -1.20 7.09
C THR A 43 -7.16 -2.64 7.35
N ALA A 44 -8.16 -2.86 8.19
CA ALA A 44 -8.76 -4.17 8.44
C ALA A 44 -10.19 -4.19 7.88
N ILE A 45 -10.55 -5.27 7.20
CA ILE A 45 -11.87 -5.49 6.63
C ILE A 45 -12.41 -6.81 7.18
N LYS A 46 -13.55 -6.76 7.86
CA LYS A 46 -14.33 -7.93 8.22
C LYS A 46 -15.18 -8.37 7.03
N LEU A 47 -14.83 -9.51 6.45
CA LEU A 47 -15.53 -10.13 5.33
C LEU A 47 -16.89 -10.68 5.79
N ARG A 48 -17.79 -10.97 4.84
CA ARG A 48 -19.14 -11.48 5.13
C ARG A 48 -19.15 -12.83 5.85
N ASN A 49 -18.12 -13.64 5.64
CA ASN A 49 -17.96 -14.93 6.33
C ASN A 49 -17.42 -14.79 7.78
N GLY A 50 -17.09 -13.57 8.22
CA GLY A 50 -16.55 -13.27 9.55
C GLY A 50 -15.02 -13.25 9.64
N ASP A 51 -14.32 -13.64 8.58
CA ASP A 51 -12.87 -13.56 8.50
C ASP A 51 -12.40 -12.10 8.34
N VAL A 52 -11.14 -11.85 8.67
CA VAL A 52 -10.51 -10.54 8.54
C VAL A 52 -9.44 -10.56 7.45
N TRP A 53 -9.56 -9.61 6.53
CA TRP A 53 -8.54 -9.20 5.59
C TRP A 53 -7.81 -7.96 6.13
N LEU A 54 -6.48 -7.97 6.12
CA LEU A 54 -5.65 -6.97 6.78
C LEU A 54 -4.52 -6.47 5.89
N ALA A 55 -4.50 -5.16 5.63
CA ALA A 55 -3.34 -4.46 5.08
C ALA A 55 -2.53 -3.83 6.22
N ALA A 56 -1.39 -4.47 6.55
CA ALA A 56 -0.57 -4.14 7.71
C ALA A 56 0.58 -3.19 7.34
N SER A 57 0.60 -1.99 7.93
CA SER A 57 1.56 -0.92 7.61
C SER A 57 1.96 0.01 8.77
N HIS A 58 1.43 -0.20 9.97
CA HIS A 58 1.81 0.54 11.18
C HIS A 58 2.22 -0.42 12.31
N PRO A 59 2.93 0.01 13.37
CA PRO A 59 3.26 -0.84 14.51
C PRO A 59 2.01 -1.49 15.12
N LEU A 60 2.07 -2.78 15.40
CA LEU A 60 0.99 -3.52 16.06
C LEU A 60 1.01 -3.22 17.57
N ASP A 61 0.40 -2.12 17.99
CA ASP A 61 0.25 -1.78 19.41
C ASP A 61 -0.90 -2.57 20.08
N PRO A 62 -1.07 -2.50 21.42
CA PRO A 62 -2.10 -3.28 22.10
C PRO A 62 -3.53 -2.90 21.71
N ALA A 63 -3.80 -1.63 21.39
CA ALA A 63 -5.13 -1.17 20.99
C ALA A 63 -5.48 -1.66 19.58
N THR A 64 -4.50 -1.61 18.67
CA THR A 64 -4.60 -2.19 17.32
C THR A 64 -4.82 -3.69 17.39
N LEU A 65 -4.00 -4.42 18.15
CA LEU A 65 -4.12 -5.87 18.29
C LEU A 65 -5.51 -6.25 18.81
N LYS A 66 -5.95 -5.64 19.91
CA LYS A 66 -7.27 -5.87 20.48
C LYS A 66 -8.37 -5.62 19.45
N THR A 67 -8.32 -4.48 18.77
CA THR A 67 -9.34 -4.11 17.78
C THR A 67 -9.41 -5.13 16.65
N ILE A 68 -8.26 -5.56 16.10
CA ILE A 68 -8.21 -6.55 15.03
C ILE A 68 -8.75 -7.90 15.51
N THR A 69 -8.36 -8.36 16.70
CA THR A 69 -8.85 -9.62 17.29
C THR A 69 -10.36 -9.59 17.53
N ASP A 70 -10.92 -8.45 17.95
CA ASP A 70 -12.36 -8.29 18.16
C ASP A 70 -13.16 -8.29 16.85
N LEU A 71 -12.53 -7.98 15.70
CA LEU A 71 -13.20 -8.02 14.39
C LEU A 71 -13.48 -9.46 13.93
N GLY A 72 -12.52 -10.37 14.11
CA GLY A 72 -12.62 -11.77 13.67
C GLY A 72 -11.26 -12.45 13.49
N ASP A 73 -11.27 -13.64 12.89
CA ASP A 73 -10.04 -14.40 12.62
C ASP A 73 -9.31 -13.84 11.39
N VAL A 74 -8.04 -13.46 11.54
CA VAL A 74 -7.24 -12.86 10.45
C VAL A 74 -6.79 -13.97 9.50
N LYS A 75 -7.42 -14.03 8.32
CA LYS A 75 -7.08 -15.01 7.27
C LYS A 75 -6.15 -14.48 6.20
N HIS A 76 -6.13 -13.17 6.00
CA HIS A 76 -5.33 -12.55 4.93
C HIS A 76 -4.53 -11.38 5.48
N ILE A 77 -3.20 -11.43 5.34
CA ILE A 77 -2.32 -10.29 5.56
C ILE A 77 -1.69 -9.91 4.23
N VAL A 78 -1.99 -8.71 3.76
CA VAL A 78 -1.42 -8.15 2.54
C VAL A 78 -0.35 -7.12 2.84
N VAL A 79 0.64 -7.08 1.97
CA VAL A 79 1.63 -6.02 1.89
C VAL A 79 1.37 -5.26 0.60
N PHE A 80 1.15 -3.94 0.70
CA PHE A 80 0.92 -3.10 -0.47
C PHE A 80 2.11 -3.13 -1.42
N ASP A 81 3.29 -2.85 -0.89
CA ASP A 81 4.51 -2.65 -1.65
C ASP A 81 5.76 -2.98 -0.82
N SER A 82 6.95 -2.86 -1.41
CA SER A 82 8.22 -3.13 -0.73
C SER A 82 8.63 -2.10 0.33
N GLU A 83 8.06 -0.91 0.38
CA GLU A 83 8.34 0.14 1.36
C GLU A 83 7.40 0.05 2.59
N HIS A 84 6.22 -0.56 2.43
CA HIS A 84 5.19 -0.69 3.46
C HIS A 84 5.25 -1.97 4.31
N LYS A 85 6.37 -2.70 4.25
CA LYS A 85 6.56 -3.99 4.94
C LYS A 85 7.17 -3.93 6.34
N MET A 86 7.52 -2.73 6.83
CA MET A 86 8.36 -2.54 8.03
C MET A 86 7.80 -3.25 9.27
N PHE A 87 6.49 -3.22 9.45
CA PHE A 87 5.82 -3.79 10.61
C PHE A 87 5.17 -5.15 10.34
N THR A 88 5.13 -5.62 9.09
CA THR A 88 4.39 -6.82 8.72
C THR A 88 4.79 -8.05 9.53
N LYS A 89 6.06 -8.16 9.95
CA LYS A 89 6.52 -9.28 10.81
C LYS A 89 5.72 -9.36 12.12
N GLN A 90 5.42 -8.23 12.76
CA GLN A 90 4.65 -8.21 14.02
C GLN A 90 3.26 -8.84 13.84
N TYR A 91 2.61 -8.56 12.70
CA TYR A 91 1.31 -9.14 12.35
C TYR A 91 1.43 -10.59 11.92
N THR A 92 2.47 -10.95 11.16
CA THR A 92 2.76 -12.33 10.76
C THR A 92 2.97 -13.25 11.95
N ASP A 93 3.62 -12.74 13.01
CA ASP A 93 3.85 -13.46 14.27
C ASP A 93 2.56 -13.55 15.11
N ALA A 94 1.78 -12.46 15.19
CA ALA A 94 0.53 -12.40 15.95
C ALA A 94 -0.62 -13.23 15.34
N PHE A 95 -0.61 -13.40 14.00
CA PHE A 95 -1.62 -14.14 13.25
C PHE A 95 -0.95 -15.22 12.38
N PRO A 96 -0.46 -16.32 13.00
CA PRO A 96 0.34 -17.33 12.31
C PRO A 96 -0.46 -18.15 11.28
N SER A 97 -1.79 -18.22 11.42
CA SER A 97 -2.70 -18.90 10.48
C SER A 97 -2.97 -18.09 9.21
N ALA A 98 -2.69 -16.79 9.20
CA ALA A 98 -3.04 -15.92 8.08
C ALA A 98 -2.20 -16.25 6.84
N ARG A 99 -2.83 -16.28 5.66
CA ARG A 99 -2.11 -16.33 4.39
C ARG A 99 -1.48 -14.95 4.12
N LEU A 100 -0.26 -14.95 3.62
CA LEU A 100 0.52 -13.74 3.35
C LEU A 100 0.54 -13.43 1.86
N TYR A 101 0.34 -12.16 1.49
CA TYR A 101 0.32 -11.73 0.10
C TYR A 101 1.33 -10.61 -0.12
N PHE A 102 2.38 -10.88 -0.88
CA PHE A 102 3.53 -10.01 -1.01
C PHE A 102 3.80 -9.63 -2.48
N PRO A 103 4.25 -8.40 -2.74
CA PRO A 103 4.88 -8.08 -4.01
C PRO A 103 6.27 -8.71 -4.11
N PRO A 104 6.78 -9.01 -5.32
CA PRO A 104 8.03 -9.75 -5.53
C PRO A 104 9.23 -9.22 -4.74
N LYS A 105 9.43 -7.90 -4.74
CA LYS A 105 10.58 -7.25 -4.11
C LYS A 105 10.48 -7.29 -2.59
N ALA A 106 9.29 -7.14 -2.02
CA ALA A 106 9.09 -7.31 -0.57
C ALA A 106 9.43 -8.75 -0.15
N ALA A 107 8.93 -9.73 -0.90
CA ALA A 107 9.22 -11.15 -0.64
C ALA A 107 10.72 -11.44 -0.77
N ALA A 108 11.38 -10.95 -1.83
CA ALA A 108 12.83 -11.12 -2.02
C ALA A 108 13.65 -10.49 -0.88
N GLN A 109 13.26 -9.31 -0.39
CA GLN A 109 13.90 -8.65 0.74
C GLN A 109 13.74 -9.46 2.03
N TRP A 110 12.54 -9.99 2.31
CA TRP A 110 12.31 -10.86 3.46
C TRP A 110 13.08 -12.18 3.38
N ARG A 111 13.18 -12.81 2.18
CA ARG A 111 14.02 -14.00 1.98
C ARG A 111 15.49 -13.71 2.30
N LYS A 112 16.02 -12.57 1.82
CA LYS A 112 17.41 -12.14 2.13
C LYS A 112 17.65 -11.92 3.63
N GLN A 113 16.62 -11.50 4.36
CA GLN A 113 16.66 -11.28 5.80
C GLN A 113 16.41 -12.55 6.63
N GLY A 114 16.09 -13.68 5.98
CA GLY A 114 15.72 -14.92 6.67
C GLY A 114 14.35 -14.87 7.36
N LEU A 115 13.48 -13.93 6.98
CA LEU A 115 12.15 -13.76 7.57
C LEU A 115 11.08 -14.66 6.94
N ILE A 116 11.34 -15.20 5.75
CA ILE A 116 10.51 -16.24 5.16
C ILE A 116 11.12 -17.59 5.55
N THR A 117 10.62 -18.15 6.64
CA THR A 117 10.91 -19.52 7.10
C THR A 117 10.15 -20.54 6.24
N PRO A 118 10.46 -21.85 6.32
CA PRO A 118 9.68 -22.88 5.62
C PRO A 118 8.17 -22.83 5.92
N GLU A 119 7.79 -22.50 7.16
CA GLU A 119 6.38 -22.36 7.58
C GLU A 119 5.74 -21.12 6.94
N VAL A 120 6.47 -20.02 6.84
CA VAL A 120 6.00 -18.80 6.17
C VAL A 120 5.85 -19.03 4.67
N GLU A 121 6.79 -19.74 4.04
CA GLU A 121 6.77 -20.03 2.60
C GLU A 121 5.51 -20.83 2.20
N GLN A 122 5.04 -21.77 3.03
CA GLN A 122 3.83 -22.57 2.77
C GLN A 122 2.54 -21.74 2.67
N ARG A 123 2.52 -20.56 3.29
CA ARG A 123 1.35 -19.66 3.31
C ARG A 123 1.60 -18.35 2.58
N LEU A 124 2.67 -18.24 1.80
CA LEU A 124 3.05 -17.04 1.06
C LEU A 124 2.55 -17.11 -0.39
N PHE A 125 1.83 -16.06 -0.81
CA PHE A 125 1.54 -15.76 -2.20
C PHE A 125 2.40 -14.57 -2.65
N THR A 126 3.01 -14.67 -3.83
CA THR A 126 3.82 -13.57 -4.41
C THR A 126 3.20 -13.08 -5.72
N TYR A 127 2.77 -11.82 -5.76
CA TYR A 127 2.24 -11.15 -6.96
C TYR A 127 3.28 -11.08 -8.08
N GLY A 128 2.87 -10.74 -9.31
CA GLY A 128 3.79 -10.54 -10.42
C GLY A 128 4.53 -11.77 -10.96
N THR A 129 4.41 -12.94 -10.33
CA THR A 129 5.14 -14.17 -10.70
C THR A 129 4.39 -15.09 -11.68
N GLN A 130 3.12 -14.81 -11.98
CA GLN A 130 2.28 -15.65 -12.84
C GLN A 130 1.72 -14.85 -14.02
N GLY A 131 2.18 -15.07 -15.25
CA GLY A 131 1.56 -14.57 -16.49
C GLY A 131 1.56 -13.03 -16.69
N SER A 132 0.87 -12.55 -17.73
CA SER A 132 0.66 -11.11 -18.02
C SER A 132 -0.57 -10.54 -17.31
N VAL A 133 -0.62 -9.22 -17.09
CA VAL A 133 -1.64 -8.53 -16.24
C VAL A 133 -3.10 -8.84 -16.57
N GLY A 134 -3.43 -9.20 -17.82
CA GLY A 134 -4.81 -9.54 -18.22
C GLY A 134 -5.25 -10.99 -17.96
N ASN A 135 -4.37 -11.87 -17.49
CA ASN A 135 -4.66 -13.31 -17.38
C ASN A 135 -4.20 -13.93 -16.04
N ARG A 136 -3.91 -13.11 -15.03
CA ARG A 136 -3.51 -13.58 -13.70
C ARG A 136 -4.76 -13.91 -12.88
N PRO A 137 -4.89 -15.11 -12.30
CA PRO A 137 -5.97 -15.39 -11.36
C PRO A 137 -5.78 -14.51 -10.11
N ASP A 138 -6.86 -13.87 -9.68
CA ASP A 138 -6.88 -13.10 -8.43
C ASP A 138 -6.84 -14.08 -7.24
N PRO A 139 -5.86 -13.97 -6.33
CA PRO A 139 -5.71 -14.95 -5.26
C PRO A 139 -6.81 -14.85 -4.18
N PHE A 140 -7.70 -13.85 -4.26
CA PHE A 140 -8.85 -13.68 -3.38
C PHE A 140 -10.17 -14.21 -3.94
N GLU A 141 -10.26 -14.53 -5.23
CA GLU A 141 -11.53 -14.94 -5.84
C GLU A 141 -12.13 -16.16 -5.12
N GLU A 142 -11.35 -17.23 -4.96
CA GLU A 142 -11.79 -18.44 -4.24
C GLU A 142 -11.89 -18.21 -2.73
N SER A 143 -10.88 -17.54 -2.15
CA SER A 143 -10.75 -17.47 -0.69
C SER A 143 -11.69 -16.45 -0.02
N THR A 144 -12.20 -15.48 -0.78
CA THR A 144 -13.14 -14.46 -0.29
C THR A 144 -14.48 -14.49 -1.02
N GLY A 145 -14.69 -15.43 -1.96
CA GLY A 145 -15.88 -15.46 -2.82
C GLY A 145 -16.02 -14.21 -3.70
N GLY A 146 -14.90 -13.63 -4.12
CA GLY A 146 -14.84 -12.40 -4.92
C GLY A 146 -15.16 -11.11 -4.17
N GLU A 147 -15.23 -11.14 -2.83
CA GLU A 147 -15.46 -9.96 -1.98
C GLU A 147 -14.27 -8.99 -2.01
N ILE A 148 -13.05 -9.52 -2.10
CA ILE A 148 -11.82 -8.76 -2.35
C ILE A 148 -11.34 -9.04 -3.77
N LYS A 149 -10.97 -7.96 -4.47
CA LYS A 149 -10.26 -7.99 -5.75
C LYS A 149 -8.94 -7.26 -5.63
N SER A 150 -8.01 -7.53 -6.52
CA SER A 150 -6.67 -6.95 -6.57
C SER A 150 -6.30 -6.53 -7.99
N ALA A 151 -5.49 -5.47 -8.09
CA ALA A 151 -4.87 -5.03 -9.33
C ALA A 151 -3.36 -4.90 -9.09
N ASP A 152 -2.59 -5.61 -9.91
CA ASP A 152 -1.15 -5.77 -9.76
C ASP A 152 -0.39 -4.71 -10.58
N PHE A 153 0.27 -3.77 -9.89
CA PHE A 153 1.11 -2.74 -10.50
C PHE A 153 2.60 -3.12 -10.48
N THR A 154 2.97 -4.35 -10.09
CA THR A 154 4.38 -4.71 -9.85
C THR A 154 5.24 -4.55 -11.11
N HIS A 155 4.66 -4.76 -12.29
CA HIS A 155 5.32 -4.60 -13.59
C HIS A 155 5.24 -3.17 -14.16
N ALA A 156 4.37 -2.32 -13.62
CA ALA A 156 4.28 -0.90 -13.99
C ALA A 156 5.49 -0.09 -13.51
N HIS A 157 6.11 -0.53 -12.41
CA HIS A 157 7.25 0.13 -11.76
C HIS A 157 8.61 -0.48 -12.13
N VAL A 158 8.64 -1.67 -12.74
CA VAL A 158 9.88 -2.33 -13.14
C VAL A 158 10.18 -2.09 -14.62
N ASN A 159 11.40 -1.66 -14.91
CA ASN A 159 11.88 -1.54 -16.28
C ASN A 159 12.96 -2.60 -16.52
N GLU A 160 12.64 -3.68 -17.25
CA GLU A 160 13.58 -4.78 -17.53
C GLU A 160 14.86 -4.26 -18.23
N VAL A 161 14.74 -3.22 -19.05
CA VAL A 161 15.87 -2.61 -19.79
C VAL A 161 16.76 -1.74 -18.87
N ARG A 162 16.22 -1.07 -17.84
CA ARG A 162 17.05 -0.32 -16.86
C ARG A 162 17.76 -1.23 -15.86
N GLY A 163 17.26 -2.43 -15.58
CA GLY A 163 17.89 -3.33 -14.60
C GLY A 163 19.34 -3.73 -14.95
N VAL A 164 19.69 -3.76 -16.24
CA VAL A 164 21.06 -4.04 -16.71
C VAL A 164 21.95 -2.80 -16.61
N LEU A 165 21.43 -1.62 -16.96
CA LEU A 165 22.18 -0.36 -16.94
C LEU A 165 22.36 0.20 -15.53
N GLU A 166 21.34 0.08 -14.66
CA GLU A 166 21.40 0.51 -13.25
C GLU A 166 22.35 -0.34 -12.42
N ARG A 167 22.50 -1.65 -12.69
CA ARG A 167 23.53 -2.46 -12.02
C ARG A 167 24.95 -1.98 -12.33
N ARG A 168 25.17 -1.46 -13.55
CA ARG A 168 26.47 -0.86 -13.94
C ARG A 168 26.65 0.56 -13.40
N LEU A 169 25.56 1.30 -13.18
CA LEU A 169 25.61 2.66 -12.66
C LEU A 169 25.61 2.69 -11.12
N SER A 170 24.93 1.79 -10.42
CA SER A 170 24.90 1.75 -8.94
C SER A 170 26.29 1.64 -8.31
N ASP A 171 27.26 1.08 -9.03
CA ASP A 171 28.66 0.98 -8.60
C ASP A 171 29.43 2.32 -8.75
N LEU A 172 28.85 3.32 -9.43
CA LEU A 172 29.48 4.60 -9.79
C LEU A 172 28.91 5.83 -9.04
N TRP A 173 27.71 5.78 -8.45
CA TRP A 173 26.94 6.99 -8.06
C TRP A 173 26.52 7.07 -6.58
N ARG A 174 27.47 6.96 -5.65
CA ARG A 174 27.17 6.86 -4.21
C ARG A 174 26.85 8.20 -3.49
N GLU A 175 26.76 9.35 -4.18
CA GLU A 175 26.81 10.67 -3.48
C GLU A 175 25.83 11.76 -4.00
N ASN A 176 24.52 11.51 -4.13
CA ASN A 176 23.56 12.61 -4.37
C ASN A 176 22.23 12.48 -3.59
N PRO A 177 21.88 13.45 -2.70
CA PRO A 177 20.63 13.42 -1.91
C PRO A 177 19.33 13.59 -2.71
N ALA A 178 19.37 14.22 -3.89
CA ALA A 178 18.18 14.41 -4.73
C ALA A 178 17.64 13.07 -5.30
N ASP A 179 18.49 12.05 -5.36
CA ASP A 179 18.13 10.71 -5.84
C ASP A 179 17.42 9.84 -4.80
N CYS A 180 17.39 10.25 -3.53
CA CYS A 180 16.66 9.52 -2.49
C CYS A 180 15.16 9.44 -2.82
N LEU A 181 14.54 10.53 -3.30
CA LEU A 181 13.09 10.56 -3.57
C LEU A 181 12.70 9.71 -4.79
N GLY A 182 13.51 9.74 -5.86
CA GLY A 182 13.30 8.96 -7.08
C GLY A 182 13.59 7.47 -6.89
N THR A 183 14.58 7.10 -6.07
CA THR A 183 14.94 5.70 -5.81
C THR A 183 13.97 5.02 -4.84
N LEU A 184 13.33 5.78 -3.94
CA LEU A 184 12.34 5.28 -2.97
C LEU A 184 11.01 4.90 -3.64
N LEU A 185 10.55 5.66 -4.64
CA LEU A 185 9.18 5.51 -5.18
C LEU A 185 9.14 4.70 -6.49
N ASN A 186 10.24 4.65 -7.24
CA ASN A 186 10.31 3.95 -8.52
C ASN A 186 10.49 2.41 -8.39
N ARG A 187 10.28 1.87 -7.18
CA ARG A 187 10.58 0.47 -6.84
C ARG A 187 9.56 -0.16 -5.90
N ALA A 188 8.43 0.48 -5.61
CA ALA A 188 7.49 0.01 -4.60
C ALA A 188 6.87 -1.34 -4.99
N GLN A 189 6.51 -1.53 -6.27
CA GLN A 189 5.76 -2.69 -6.77
C GLN A 189 4.40 -2.82 -6.07
N ASP A 190 3.58 -1.79 -6.23
CA ASP A 190 2.32 -1.62 -5.51
C ASP A 190 1.22 -2.59 -5.98
N ILE A 191 0.23 -2.78 -5.12
CA ILE A 191 -0.99 -3.56 -5.39
C ILE A 191 -2.17 -2.77 -4.86
N ALA A 192 -3.15 -2.50 -5.72
CA ALA A 192 -4.43 -1.95 -5.29
C ALA A 192 -5.40 -3.09 -4.95
N PHE A 193 -6.23 -2.88 -3.93
CA PHE A 193 -7.28 -3.80 -3.54
C PHE A 193 -8.64 -3.13 -3.64
N PHE A 194 -9.68 -3.91 -3.89
CA PHE A 194 -11.06 -3.43 -3.95
C PHE A 194 -11.97 -4.33 -3.15
N HIS A 195 -12.59 -3.76 -2.14
CA HIS A 195 -13.64 -4.40 -1.36
C HIS A 195 -14.99 -4.10 -2.01
N VAL A 196 -15.56 -5.12 -2.66
CA VAL A 196 -16.77 -5.00 -3.49
C VAL A 196 -17.98 -4.51 -2.68
N PRO A 197 -18.29 -5.07 -1.49
CA PRO A 197 -19.49 -4.68 -0.74
C PRO A 197 -19.51 -3.23 -0.28
N THR A 198 -18.36 -2.68 0.14
CA THR A 198 -18.28 -1.28 0.61
C THR A 198 -17.84 -0.33 -0.49
N LYS A 199 -17.69 -0.79 -1.74
CA LYS A 199 -17.28 0.03 -2.88
C LYS A 199 -16.01 0.84 -2.60
N THR A 200 -15.04 0.19 -1.95
CA THR A 200 -13.85 0.85 -1.40
C THR A 200 -12.58 0.30 -2.03
N VAL A 201 -11.78 1.19 -2.61
CA VAL A 201 -10.40 0.88 -3.03
C VAL A 201 -9.44 1.14 -1.86
N ILE A 202 -8.46 0.26 -1.69
CA ILE A 202 -7.41 0.36 -0.68
C ILE A 202 -6.05 0.23 -1.40
N GLU A 203 -5.17 1.19 -1.19
CA GLU A 203 -3.84 1.23 -1.82
C GLU A 203 -2.83 2.00 -0.97
N ALA A 204 -1.54 1.93 -1.31
CA ALA A 204 -0.49 2.67 -0.62
C ALA A 204 -0.05 3.95 -1.34
N ASP A 205 0.82 3.83 -2.34
CA ASP A 205 1.51 4.95 -2.99
C ASP A 205 0.99 5.22 -4.41
N LEU A 206 -0.10 4.56 -4.83
CA LEU A 206 -0.72 4.74 -6.15
C LEU A 206 -1.46 6.08 -6.23
N LEU A 207 -2.06 6.52 -5.12
CA LEU A 207 -2.74 7.81 -5.02
C LEU A 207 -2.62 8.38 -3.60
N MET A 208 -1.83 9.43 -3.44
CA MET A 208 -1.80 10.16 -2.17
C MET A 208 -2.96 11.16 -2.05
N ASN A 209 -3.45 11.39 -0.83
CA ASN A 209 -4.45 12.42 -0.53
C ASN A 209 -4.03 13.33 0.62
N LEU A 210 -2.91 14.03 0.43
CA LEU A 210 -2.33 14.92 1.43
C LEU A 210 -3.08 16.28 1.52
N PRO A 211 -3.03 17.00 2.66
CA PRO A 211 -2.32 16.65 3.90
C PRO A 211 -2.98 15.52 4.70
N PRO A 212 -2.23 14.84 5.58
CA PRO A 212 -2.72 13.70 6.36
C PRO A 212 -3.39 14.17 7.67
N SER A 213 -4.48 14.92 7.57
CA SER A 213 -5.10 15.57 8.74
C SER A 213 -5.63 14.56 9.76
N GLU A 214 -6.26 13.46 9.34
CA GLU A 214 -6.75 12.41 10.23
C GLU A 214 -5.60 11.75 11.00
N GLN A 215 -4.52 11.42 10.28
CA GLN A 215 -3.36 10.70 10.82
C GLN A 215 -2.54 11.53 11.81
N TYR A 216 -2.69 12.85 11.79
CA TYR A 216 -2.07 13.79 12.72
C TYR A 216 -3.06 14.44 13.69
N SER A 217 -4.33 14.02 13.70
CA SER A 217 -5.41 14.69 14.46
C SER A 217 -5.19 14.72 15.98
N LYS A 218 -4.42 13.75 16.52
CA LYS A 218 -4.03 13.70 17.93
C LYS A 218 -2.69 14.38 18.24
N THR A 219 -2.12 15.12 17.29
CA THR A 219 -0.82 15.79 17.46
C THR A 219 -0.86 17.25 17.05
N SER A 220 0.09 18.03 17.58
CA SER A 220 0.35 19.41 17.16
C SER A 220 1.27 19.51 15.93
N ALA A 221 1.82 18.39 15.45
CA ALA A 221 2.75 18.40 14.32
C ALA A 221 2.04 18.82 13.02
N ARG A 222 2.72 19.64 12.23
CA ARG A 222 2.25 20.18 10.95
C ARG A 222 3.38 20.15 9.92
N SER A 223 3.03 20.13 8.63
CA SER A 223 4.01 20.23 7.56
C SER A 223 4.70 21.58 7.61
N THR A 224 6.03 21.59 7.58
CA THR A 224 6.81 22.84 7.39
C THR A 224 6.82 23.28 5.92
N LEU A 225 6.29 22.44 5.01
CA LEU A 225 6.23 22.68 3.56
C LEU A 225 4.82 22.37 3.01
N PRO A 226 3.78 23.18 3.35
CA PRO A 226 2.39 22.86 3.04
C PRO A 226 2.09 22.73 1.53
N TRP A 227 2.79 23.50 0.69
CA TRP A 227 2.64 23.43 -0.76
C TRP A 227 3.04 22.08 -1.36
N LEU A 228 4.04 21.38 -0.79
CA LEU A 228 4.41 20.03 -1.22
C LEU A 228 3.30 19.02 -0.89
N SER A 229 2.73 19.11 0.31
CA SER A 229 1.58 18.29 0.70
C SER A 229 0.39 18.55 -0.22
N HIS A 230 0.10 19.80 -0.57
CA HIS A 230 -0.99 20.12 -1.50
C HIS A 230 -0.74 19.64 -2.94
N ALA A 231 0.52 19.61 -3.37
CA ALA A 231 0.90 19.12 -4.70
C ALA A 231 0.71 17.60 -4.89
N ALA A 232 0.59 16.85 -3.79
CA ALA A 232 0.31 15.42 -3.80
C ALA A 232 -1.18 15.10 -3.70
N ARG A 233 -2.07 16.10 -3.86
CA ARG A 233 -3.52 15.86 -3.93
C ARG A 233 -3.91 15.15 -5.22
N PRO A 234 -4.96 14.32 -5.22
CA PRO A 234 -5.47 13.67 -6.42
C PRO A 234 -5.84 14.69 -7.50
N GLY A 235 -5.56 14.36 -8.76
CA GLY A 235 -5.92 15.18 -9.92
C GLY A 235 -5.09 16.46 -10.14
N THR A 236 -4.16 16.81 -9.23
CA THR A 236 -3.26 17.94 -9.49
C THR A 236 -2.28 17.61 -10.62
N LYS A 237 -1.88 18.62 -11.41
CA LYS A 237 -0.89 18.44 -12.48
C LYS A 237 0.46 17.94 -11.97
N THR A 238 0.85 18.31 -10.75
CA THR A 238 2.09 17.83 -10.14
C THR A 238 2.01 16.34 -9.81
N HIS A 239 0.89 15.90 -9.22
CA HIS A 239 0.67 14.48 -8.93
C HIS A 239 0.58 13.65 -10.23
N GLN A 240 -0.17 14.12 -11.24
CA GLN A 240 -0.22 13.49 -12.57
C GLN A 240 1.18 13.33 -13.18
N ARG A 241 1.99 14.40 -13.15
CA ARG A 241 3.39 14.37 -13.64
C ARG A 241 4.25 13.40 -12.84
N PHE A 242 4.08 13.36 -11.52
CA PHE A 242 4.81 12.44 -10.66
C PHE A 242 4.49 10.99 -11.03
N VAL A 243 3.21 10.60 -11.05
CA VAL A 243 2.79 9.23 -11.40
C VAL A 243 3.26 8.89 -12.82
N TYR A 244 3.02 9.79 -13.77
CA TYR A 244 3.37 9.53 -15.17
C TYR A 244 4.87 9.50 -15.41
N HIS A 245 5.66 10.50 -15.00
CA HIS A 245 7.07 10.57 -15.37
C HIS A 245 8.01 9.82 -14.42
N LEU A 246 7.67 9.74 -13.13
CA LEU A 246 8.59 9.23 -12.10
C LEU A 246 8.19 7.86 -11.58
N ALA A 247 6.91 7.59 -11.33
CA ALA A 247 6.47 6.31 -10.75
C ALA A 247 6.32 5.20 -11.82
N ALA A 248 5.76 5.53 -12.99
CA ALA A 248 5.53 4.54 -14.05
C ALA A 248 6.78 4.36 -14.91
N THR A 249 7.47 3.23 -14.80
CA THR A 249 8.58 2.92 -15.72
C THR A 249 8.12 2.14 -16.95
N ASN A 250 7.03 1.39 -16.84
CA ASN A 250 6.34 0.74 -17.95
C ASN A 250 4.94 1.35 -18.09
N LYS A 251 4.75 2.18 -19.12
CA LYS A 251 3.48 2.90 -19.33
C LYS A 251 2.33 2.00 -19.74
N ALA A 252 2.60 0.91 -20.45
CA ALA A 252 1.59 -0.03 -20.92
C ALA A 252 0.99 -0.81 -19.74
N GLU A 253 1.86 -1.34 -18.87
CA GLU A 253 1.46 -2.04 -17.65
C GLU A 253 0.76 -1.09 -16.67
N MET A 254 1.29 0.13 -16.49
CA MET A 254 0.62 1.16 -15.68
C MET A 254 -0.78 1.48 -16.22
N ARG A 255 -0.92 1.67 -17.54
CA ARG A 255 -2.21 1.91 -18.19
C ARG A 255 -3.17 0.75 -18.00
N ALA A 256 -2.71 -0.49 -18.14
CA ALA A 256 -3.54 -1.68 -17.99
C ALA A 256 -4.10 -1.79 -16.56
N ALA A 257 -3.23 -1.72 -15.55
CA ALA A 257 -3.62 -1.80 -14.15
C ALA A 257 -4.49 -0.60 -13.73
N ALA A 258 -4.16 0.63 -14.16
CA ALA A 258 -4.98 1.80 -13.87
C ALA A 258 -6.38 1.72 -14.50
N ARG A 259 -6.50 1.13 -15.70
CA ARG A 259 -7.79 0.85 -16.35
C ARG A 259 -8.59 -0.22 -15.62
N GLN A 260 -7.93 -1.26 -15.10
CA GLN A 260 -8.58 -2.29 -14.29
C GLN A 260 -9.21 -1.67 -13.04
N VAL A 261 -8.46 -0.88 -12.27
CA VAL A 261 -9.00 -0.17 -11.10
C VAL A 261 -10.13 0.78 -11.51
N ALA A 262 -9.92 1.56 -12.58
CA ALA A 262 -10.95 2.43 -13.13
C ALA A 262 -12.18 1.68 -13.70
N GLY A 263 -12.13 0.35 -13.85
CA GLY A 263 -13.28 -0.49 -14.23
C GLY A 263 -14.15 -0.92 -13.04
N TRP A 264 -13.64 -0.88 -11.81
CA TRP A 264 -14.39 -1.29 -10.62
C TRP A 264 -15.46 -0.28 -10.21
N ASP A 265 -16.56 -0.74 -9.61
CA ASP A 265 -17.64 0.12 -9.11
C ASP A 265 -17.34 0.61 -7.68
N PHE A 266 -16.46 1.60 -7.55
CA PHE A 266 -16.03 2.16 -6.26
C PHE A 266 -16.33 3.65 -6.14
N ASP A 267 -16.52 4.12 -4.89
CA ASP A 267 -16.66 5.56 -4.56
C ASP A 267 -15.70 6.01 -3.47
N ARG A 268 -15.25 5.10 -2.58
CA ARG A 268 -14.27 5.41 -1.54
C ARG A 268 -12.86 4.97 -1.94
N ILE A 269 -11.85 5.76 -1.56
CA ILE A 269 -10.43 5.35 -1.59
C ILE A 269 -9.81 5.53 -0.20
N ILE A 270 -9.12 4.51 0.29
CA ILE A 270 -8.31 4.52 1.50
C ILE A 270 -6.83 4.42 1.10
N PRO A 271 -6.10 5.54 1.01
CA PRO A 271 -4.66 5.53 0.81
C PRO A 271 -3.92 5.19 2.11
N CYS A 272 -2.68 4.71 2.02
CA CYS A 272 -1.79 4.62 3.19
C CYS A 272 -1.35 6.02 3.68
N HIS A 273 -1.16 6.94 2.74
CA HIS A 273 -0.69 8.30 2.98
C HIS A 273 -1.75 9.34 2.61
N GLY A 274 -2.26 10.06 3.62
CA GLY A 274 -3.28 11.08 3.45
C GLY A 274 -4.67 10.68 3.95
N ASP A 275 -5.61 11.62 3.85
CA ASP A 275 -6.97 11.43 4.33
C ASP A 275 -7.75 10.45 3.44
N VAL A 276 -8.70 9.72 4.05
CA VAL A 276 -9.65 8.89 3.30
C VAL A 276 -10.47 9.76 2.36
N ILE A 277 -10.61 9.32 1.11
CA ILE A 277 -11.56 9.92 0.17
C ILE A 277 -12.87 9.16 0.34
N GLU A 278 -13.77 9.68 1.19
CA GLU A 278 -15.03 9.01 1.53
C GLU A 278 -15.98 8.88 0.32
N THR A 279 -16.00 9.88 -0.55
CA THR A 279 -16.84 9.93 -1.75
C THR A 279 -16.08 10.63 -2.89
N GLY A 280 -16.43 10.34 -4.14
CA GLY A 280 -15.78 10.92 -5.31
C GLY A 280 -14.45 10.25 -5.66
N GLY A 281 -14.17 9.09 -5.08
CA GLY A 281 -12.97 8.30 -5.32
C GLY A 281 -12.78 7.96 -6.80
N LYS A 282 -13.87 7.67 -7.51
CA LYS A 282 -13.83 7.42 -8.95
C LYS A 282 -13.18 8.59 -9.71
N LYS A 283 -13.64 9.81 -9.42
CA LYS A 283 -13.11 11.03 -10.03
C LYS A 283 -11.67 11.28 -9.61
N ALA A 284 -11.35 11.09 -8.33
CA ALA A 284 -9.98 11.26 -7.82
C ALA A 284 -8.99 10.34 -8.54
N TRP A 285 -9.37 9.07 -8.77
CA TRP A 285 -8.58 8.11 -9.52
C TRP A 285 -8.45 8.50 -10.99
N THR A 286 -9.58 8.76 -11.68
CA THR A 286 -9.56 9.09 -13.11
C THR A 286 -8.78 10.37 -13.39
N ASP A 287 -8.92 11.39 -12.56
CA ASP A 287 -8.15 12.62 -12.68
C ASP A 287 -6.66 12.35 -12.47
N THR A 288 -6.27 11.58 -11.46
CA THR A 288 -4.85 11.28 -11.18
C THR A 288 -4.20 10.49 -12.32
N TYR A 289 -4.94 9.58 -12.93
CA TYR A 289 -4.46 8.70 -14.01
C TYR A 289 -4.86 9.16 -15.43
N ALA A 290 -5.36 10.38 -15.61
CA ALA A 290 -5.92 10.88 -16.87
C ALA A 290 -4.99 10.61 -18.09
N TRP A 291 -3.69 10.85 -17.96
CA TRP A 291 -2.72 10.63 -19.06
C TRP A 291 -2.57 9.16 -19.47
N PHE A 292 -2.89 8.22 -18.57
CA PHE A 292 -2.98 6.80 -18.90
C PHE A 292 -4.35 6.41 -19.44
N LEU A 293 -5.43 7.01 -18.95
CA LEU A 293 -6.79 6.59 -19.30
C LEU A 293 -7.27 7.18 -20.63
N GLU A 294 -7.00 8.46 -20.86
CA GLU A 294 -7.60 9.26 -21.95
C GLU A 294 -6.86 9.15 -23.29
N GLY A 295 -5.61 8.64 -23.28
CA GLY A 295 -4.79 8.54 -24.49
C GLY A 295 -4.19 9.89 -24.88
N ASN A 296 -2.89 10.06 -24.60
CA ASN A 296 -2.08 11.08 -25.27
C ASN A 296 -1.44 10.45 -26.52
#